data_AF-S9UIT0-F1
#
_entry.id   AF-S9UIT0-F1
#
_cell.length_a   1.000
_cell.length_b   1.000
_cell.length_c   1.000
_cell.angle_alpha   90.00
_cell.angle_beta   90.00
_cell.angle_gamma   90.00
#
_symmetry.space_group_name_H-M   'P 1'
#
loop_
_entity.id
_entity.type
_entity.pdbx_description
1 polymer ?
#
loop_
_entity_poly.entity_id
_entity_poly.type
_entity_poly.pdbx_seq_one_letter_code
_entity_poly.pdbx_strand_id
1 'polypeptide(L)'
;MHPTAISRRQMRPYYNLPSKSEHGRRMTGFLTPYRHWMWKQNELWRNVHEAQFEHLRRVYKRQWLESFRVNADEYIYKYNITKAAQLAQWEHEMHAQEKKRRENQQMAQGRQALKKKHLDLLREFHERQFFYWYERASERLQYMNHINYIPQSEIQDHLERELNKYVVGSKAPYPLNFAGQMPMLEDGDGNIAQVPETLMTNHATENQDSAATMYQPPQGTALAEERLLEIMASAQEEELNMVDGAVLAQSLADINEDADSRDKDAKVTLSMEQTEEEREVGRRAYIDRGKTGSRALRRPRFDADGQARPVQDDATPMRRRKSKLDKAHALPAAAGRDGAEGDHPGARRRQRHDQDWRGTTEHGASLRQGGCTISGCAAPKPGPGSG
;
A
#
# COMPACT_ATOMS: atom_id res chain seq x y z
N MET A 1 60.73 -12.15 41.39
CA MET A 1 61.91 -13.04 41.49
C MET A 1 62.45 -13.27 40.09
N HIS A 2 63.54 -12.60 39.72
CA HIS A 2 64.15 -12.78 38.41
C HIS A 2 64.92 -14.11 38.39
N PRO A 3 64.67 -15.01 37.41
CA PRO A 3 65.52 -16.17 37.23
C PRO A 3 66.86 -15.67 36.68
N THR A 4 67.91 -15.74 37.50
CA THR A 4 69.27 -15.58 37.00
C THR A 4 69.54 -16.75 36.08
N ALA A 5 69.57 -16.48 34.77
CA ALA A 5 70.03 -17.43 33.78
C ALA A 5 71.50 -17.73 34.08
N ILE A 6 71.75 -18.81 34.83
CA ILE A 6 73.07 -19.40 35.00
C ILE A 6 73.45 -19.96 33.64
N SER A 7 74.01 -19.10 32.79
CA SER A 7 74.58 -19.48 31.52
C SER A 7 75.69 -20.49 31.83
N ARG A 8 75.51 -21.76 31.40
CA ARG A 8 76.51 -22.83 31.52
C ARG A 8 77.73 -22.46 30.67
N ARG A 9 78.60 -21.58 31.18
CA ARG A 9 79.83 -21.16 30.50
C ARG A 9 80.87 -22.25 30.66
N GLN A 10 81.50 -22.65 29.56
CA GLN A 10 82.64 -23.56 29.61
C GLN A 10 83.83 -22.85 30.29
N MET A 11 84.23 -23.34 31.46
CA MET A 11 85.36 -22.80 32.21
C MET A 11 86.68 -23.08 31.47
N ARG A 12 87.47 -22.02 31.23
CA ARG A 12 88.80 -22.09 30.58
C ARG A 12 89.89 -21.79 31.62
N PRO A 13 90.43 -22.81 32.31
CA PRO A 13 91.49 -22.58 33.29
C PRO A 13 92.79 -22.15 32.61
N TYR A 14 93.66 -21.50 33.39
CA TYR A 14 94.94 -20.95 32.92
C TYR A 14 95.92 -22.02 32.40
N TYR A 15 95.76 -23.27 32.81
CA TYR A 15 96.58 -24.42 32.39
C TYR A 15 96.02 -25.17 31.16
N ASN A 16 94.99 -24.64 30.50
CA ASN A 16 94.61 -25.12 29.17
C ASN A 16 95.75 -24.87 28.16
N LEU A 17 95.69 -25.54 27.00
CA LEU A 17 96.70 -25.33 25.96
C LEU A 17 96.64 -23.87 25.47
N PRO A 18 97.71 -23.07 25.66
CA PRO A 18 97.75 -21.69 25.20
C PRO A 18 97.79 -21.66 23.67
N SER A 19 97.02 -20.75 23.09
CA SER A 19 97.08 -20.50 21.66
C SER A 19 98.22 -19.53 21.38
N LYS A 20 99.22 -19.95 20.60
CA LYS A 20 100.34 -19.08 20.17
C LYS A 20 99.96 -18.15 19.01
N SER A 21 98.67 -17.89 18.80
CA SER A 21 98.17 -17.00 17.75
C SER A 21 98.02 -15.58 18.27
N GLU A 22 98.51 -14.61 17.51
CA GLU A 22 98.28 -13.18 17.77
C GLU A 22 96.95 -12.68 17.19
N HIS A 23 96.35 -13.43 16.27
CA HIS A 23 95.16 -13.03 15.51
C HIS A 23 93.86 -13.65 16.06
N GLY A 24 93.86 -14.13 17.30
CA GLY A 24 92.70 -14.83 17.87
C GLY A 24 92.75 -14.99 19.39
N ARG A 25 91.91 -15.91 19.89
CA ARG A 25 91.79 -16.20 21.33
C ARG A 25 93.09 -16.78 21.88
N ARG A 26 93.59 -16.18 22.98
CA ARG A 26 94.86 -16.52 23.64
C ARG A 26 94.88 -17.90 24.32
N MET A 27 93.73 -18.49 24.62
CA MET A 27 93.61 -19.79 25.29
C MET A 27 92.64 -20.70 24.54
N THR A 28 93.09 -21.90 24.20
CA THR A 28 92.23 -22.90 23.53
C THR A 28 91.31 -23.60 24.54
N GLY A 29 90.34 -24.36 24.01
CA GLY A 29 89.47 -25.22 24.82
C GLY A 29 90.07 -26.59 25.13
N PHE A 30 91.33 -26.85 24.73
CA PHE A 30 91.96 -28.16 24.90
C PHE A 30 92.33 -28.37 26.37
N LEU A 31 91.87 -29.48 26.92
CA LEU A 31 91.97 -29.80 28.34
C LEU A 31 93.14 -30.73 28.61
N THR A 32 93.77 -30.56 29.75
CA THR A 32 94.71 -31.55 30.27
C THR A 32 93.97 -32.83 30.67
N PRO A 33 94.61 -34.02 30.63
CA PRO A 33 93.96 -35.29 31.00
C PRO A 33 93.32 -35.26 32.39
N TYR A 34 93.98 -34.62 33.37
CA TYR A 34 93.41 -34.40 34.71
C TYR A 34 92.12 -33.56 34.67
N ARG A 35 92.09 -32.48 33.89
CA ARG A 35 90.90 -31.62 33.76
C ARG A 35 89.75 -32.32 33.05
N HIS A 36 90.06 -33.19 32.09
CA HIS A 36 89.06 -34.06 31.46
C HIS A 36 88.47 -35.05 32.47
N TRP A 37 89.32 -35.74 33.26
CA TRP A 37 88.86 -36.66 34.30
C TRP A 37 88.01 -35.96 35.37
N MET A 38 88.45 -34.81 35.88
CA MET A 38 87.69 -34.01 36.83
C MET A 38 86.33 -33.57 36.26
N TRP A 39 86.29 -33.12 35.00
CA TRP A 39 85.02 -32.78 34.35
C TRP A 39 84.13 -34.01 34.23
N LYS A 40 84.69 -35.18 33.90
CA LYS A 40 83.92 -36.41 33.80
C LYS A 40 83.29 -36.82 35.14
N GLN A 41 84.02 -36.69 36.25
CA GLN A 41 83.46 -36.94 37.59
C GLN A 41 82.28 -35.99 37.91
N ASN A 42 82.43 -34.68 37.62
CA ASN A 42 81.36 -33.71 37.82
C ASN A 42 80.14 -33.97 36.91
N GLU A 43 80.37 -34.43 35.69
CA GLU A 43 79.30 -34.82 34.77
C GLU A 43 78.57 -36.08 35.25
N LEU A 44 79.28 -37.09 35.75
CA LEU A 44 78.66 -38.27 36.34
C LEU A 44 77.79 -37.91 37.55
N TRP A 45 78.27 -37.04 38.44
CA TRP A 45 77.48 -36.55 39.56
C TRP A 45 76.20 -35.81 39.11
N ARG A 46 76.31 -34.95 38.08
CA ARG A 46 75.14 -34.28 37.48
C ARG A 46 74.17 -35.26 36.85
N ASN A 47 74.67 -36.28 36.14
CA ASN A 47 73.84 -37.26 35.45
C ASN A 47 72.97 -38.07 36.41
N VAL A 48 73.43 -38.32 37.65
CA VAL A 48 72.61 -38.94 38.70
C VAL A 48 71.35 -38.11 38.98
N HIS A 49 71.50 -36.79 39.13
CA HIS A 49 70.37 -35.88 39.32
C HIS A 49 69.49 -35.75 38.08
N GLU A 50 70.09 -35.64 36.89
CA GLU A 50 69.35 -35.53 35.62
C GLU A 50 68.52 -36.80 35.33
N ALA A 51 69.04 -37.99 35.67
CA ALA A 51 68.31 -39.25 35.52
C ALA A 51 67.07 -39.31 36.42
N GLN A 52 67.19 -38.91 37.69
CA GLN A 52 66.03 -38.83 38.60
C GLN A 52 65.01 -37.80 38.11
N PHE A 53 65.47 -36.65 37.63
CA PHE A 53 64.60 -35.59 37.13
C PHE A 53 63.80 -36.03 35.90
N GLU A 54 64.48 -36.66 34.93
CA GLU A 54 63.82 -37.18 33.72
C GLU A 54 62.87 -38.34 34.04
N HIS A 55 63.22 -39.20 35.01
CA HIS A 55 62.30 -40.21 35.51
C HIS A 55 61.02 -39.58 36.09
N LEU A 56 61.14 -38.59 36.98
CA LEU A 56 59.99 -37.88 37.55
C LEU A 56 59.17 -37.15 36.48
N ARG A 57 59.81 -36.56 35.47
CA ARG A 57 59.12 -35.94 34.34
C ARG A 57 58.23 -36.94 33.60
N ARG A 58 58.71 -38.17 33.38
CA ARG A 58 57.93 -39.24 32.73
C ARG A 58 56.83 -39.76 33.65
N VAL A 59 57.09 -39.90 34.94
CA VAL A 59 56.09 -40.30 35.94
C VAL A 59 54.95 -39.29 35.96
N TYR A 60 55.23 -37.99 36.09
CA TYR A 60 54.20 -36.96 36.09
C TYR A 60 53.46 -36.86 34.76
N LYS A 61 54.15 -37.03 33.63
CA LYS A 61 53.50 -37.10 32.32
C LYS A 61 52.49 -38.26 32.26
N ARG A 62 52.86 -39.43 32.76
CA ARG A 62 51.96 -40.59 32.77
C ARG A 62 50.82 -40.42 33.76
N GLN A 63 51.07 -39.92 34.97
CA GLN A 63 50.02 -39.62 35.95
C GLN A 63 48.99 -38.63 35.40
N TRP A 64 49.44 -37.59 34.68
CA TRP A 64 48.54 -36.64 34.02
C TRP A 64 47.71 -37.30 32.92
N LEU A 65 48.32 -38.16 32.10
CA LEU A 65 47.58 -38.88 31.05
C LEU A 65 46.57 -39.87 31.65
N GLU A 66 46.92 -40.54 32.73
CA GLU A 66 46.03 -41.49 33.43
C GLU A 66 44.85 -40.77 34.08
N SER A 67 45.09 -39.65 34.79
CA SER A 67 44.01 -38.85 35.37
C SER A 67 43.13 -38.20 34.30
N PHE A 68 43.73 -37.71 33.21
CA PHE A 68 42.99 -37.18 32.08
C PHE A 68 42.07 -38.25 31.46
N ARG A 69 42.58 -39.46 31.25
CA ARG A 69 41.80 -40.54 30.61
C ARG A 69 40.60 -40.93 31.46
N VAL A 70 40.78 -41.11 32.77
CA VAL A 70 39.67 -41.45 33.69
C VAL A 70 38.63 -40.32 33.73
N ASN A 71 39.07 -39.07 33.86
CA ASN A 71 38.16 -37.93 33.90
C ASN A 71 37.44 -37.70 32.57
N ALA A 72 38.12 -37.92 31.45
CA ALA A 72 37.54 -37.81 30.12
C ALA A 72 36.49 -38.90 29.88
N ASP A 73 36.75 -40.13 30.29
CA ASP A 73 35.78 -41.23 30.18
C ASP A 73 34.54 -40.99 31.05
N GLU A 74 34.72 -40.51 32.29
CA GLU A 74 33.59 -40.12 33.15
C GLU A 74 32.79 -38.96 32.53
N TYR A 75 33.48 -37.94 32.00
CA TYR A 75 32.83 -36.84 31.31
C TYR A 75 32.03 -37.31 30.10
N ILE A 76 32.61 -38.18 29.27
CA ILE A 76 31.93 -38.76 28.10
C ILE A 76 30.71 -39.55 28.53
N TYR A 77 30.79 -40.34 29.61
CA TYR A 77 29.66 -41.07 30.16
C TYR A 77 28.53 -40.13 30.57
N LYS A 78 28.82 -39.09 31.37
CA LYS A 78 27.81 -38.10 31.79
C LYS A 78 27.23 -37.33 30.60
N TYR A 79 28.09 -36.92 29.67
CA TYR A 79 27.68 -36.21 28.46
C TYR A 79 26.78 -37.07 27.58
N ASN A 80 27.08 -38.36 27.42
CA ASN A 80 26.27 -39.27 26.62
C ASN A 80 24.87 -39.48 27.23
N ILE A 81 24.74 -39.53 28.55
CA ILE A 81 23.41 -39.55 29.21
C ILE A 81 22.64 -38.27 28.87
N THR A 82 23.26 -37.11 29.03
CA THR A 82 22.62 -35.82 28.71
C THR A 82 22.23 -35.74 27.24
N LYS A 83 23.14 -36.15 26.34
CA LYS A 83 22.88 -36.17 24.90
C LYS A 83 21.74 -37.12 24.55
N ALA A 84 21.70 -38.32 25.13
CA ALA A 84 20.62 -39.27 24.89
C ALA A 84 19.26 -38.73 25.36
N ALA A 85 19.22 -38.11 26.54
CA ALA A 85 18.01 -37.45 27.06
C ALA A 85 17.57 -36.30 26.15
N GLN A 86 18.51 -35.49 25.65
CA GLN A 86 18.22 -34.39 24.74
C GLN A 86 17.66 -34.88 23.40
N LEU A 87 18.21 -35.97 22.86
CA LEU A 87 17.74 -36.57 21.62
C LEU A 87 16.31 -37.13 21.78
N ALA A 88 16.04 -37.83 22.88
CA ALA A 88 14.69 -38.32 23.19
C ALA A 88 13.69 -37.16 23.35
N GLN A 89 14.10 -36.06 23.99
CA GLN A 89 13.27 -34.86 24.09
C GLN A 89 12.94 -34.27 22.71
N TRP A 90 13.94 -34.14 21.82
CA TRP A 90 13.71 -33.64 20.47
C TRP A 90 12.79 -34.55 19.65
N GLU A 91 12.88 -35.86 19.82
CA GLU A 91 11.93 -36.80 19.19
C GLU A 91 10.49 -36.58 19.70
N HIS A 92 10.30 -36.39 21.01
CA HIS A 92 8.98 -36.05 21.57
C HIS A 92 8.44 -34.71 21.04
N GLU A 93 9.30 -33.68 20.93
CA GLU A 93 8.93 -32.39 20.35
C GLU A 93 8.54 -32.52 18.87
N MET A 94 9.27 -33.34 18.10
CA MET A 94 8.93 -33.65 16.71
C MET A 94 7.59 -34.36 16.58
N HIS A 95 7.29 -35.35 17.44
CA HIS A 95 5.99 -36.00 17.46
C HIS A 95 4.86 -35.05 17.83
N ALA A 96 5.07 -34.17 18.81
CA ALA A 96 4.09 -33.15 19.19
C ALA A 96 3.85 -32.17 18.04
N GLN A 97 4.90 -31.78 17.32
CA GLN A 97 4.80 -30.90 16.16
C GLN A 97 4.07 -31.58 14.99
N GLU A 98 4.32 -32.87 14.76
CA GLU A 98 3.62 -33.64 13.72
C GLU A 98 2.13 -33.80 14.04
N LYS A 99 1.76 -34.00 15.31
CA LYS A 99 0.37 -34.00 15.75
C LYS A 99 -0.31 -32.66 15.45
N LYS A 100 0.32 -31.54 15.82
CA LYS A 100 -0.17 -30.18 15.50
C LYS A 100 -0.32 -29.97 13.99
N ARG A 101 0.62 -30.46 13.19
CA ARG A 101 0.57 -30.37 11.72
C ARG A 101 -0.67 -31.08 11.16
N ARG A 102 -0.97 -32.28 11.65
CA ARG A 102 -2.15 -33.05 11.23
C ARG A 102 -3.45 -32.38 11.64
N GLU A 103 -3.56 -31.90 12.87
CA GLU A 103 -4.73 -31.16 13.36
C GLU A 103 -4.96 -29.87 12.55
N ASN A 104 -3.90 -29.13 12.25
CA ASN A 104 -3.97 -27.94 11.39
C ASN A 104 -4.43 -28.28 9.97
N GLN A 105 -3.96 -29.39 9.41
CA GLN A 105 -4.38 -29.85 8.08
C GLN A 105 -5.87 -30.22 8.09
N GLN A 106 -6.36 -30.92 9.11
CA GLN A 106 -7.77 -31.25 9.28
C GLN A 106 -8.64 -29.99 9.39
N MET A 107 -8.20 -29.01 10.19
CA MET A 107 -8.88 -27.71 10.30
C MET A 107 -8.90 -26.94 8.98
N ALA A 108 -7.81 -26.95 8.22
CA ALA A 108 -7.73 -26.31 6.92
C ALA A 108 -8.67 -26.98 5.90
N GLN A 109 -8.72 -28.32 5.87
CA GLN A 109 -9.66 -29.08 5.06
C GLN A 109 -11.11 -28.77 5.44
N GLY A 110 -11.41 -28.70 6.74
CA GLY A 110 -12.72 -28.30 7.25
C GLY A 110 -13.13 -26.89 6.78
N ARG A 111 -12.21 -25.92 6.82
CA ARG A 111 -12.45 -24.57 6.30
C ARG A 111 -12.67 -24.54 4.79
N GLN A 112 -11.94 -25.35 4.02
CA GLN A 112 -12.16 -25.45 2.57
C GLN A 112 -13.51 -26.09 2.23
N ALA A 113 -13.92 -27.13 2.97
CA ALA A 113 -15.24 -27.73 2.81
C ALA A 113 -16.36 -26.74 3.16
N LEU A 114 -16.19 -25.95 4.23
CA LEU A 114 -17.13 -24.89 4.58
C LEU A 114 -17.19 -23.79 3.51
N LYS A 115 -16.05 -23.39 2.95
CA LYS A 115 -15.99 -22.46 1.82
C LYS A 115 -16.80 -22.97 0.63
N LYS A 116 -16.70 -24.26 0.30
CA LYS A 116 -17.50 -24.86 -0.79
C LYS A 116 -19.00 -24.74 -0.50
N LYS A 117 -19.44 -25.06 0.71
CA LYS A 117 -20.85 -24.87 1.11
C LYS A 117 -21.30 -23.41 1.00
N HIS A 118 -20.44 -22.46 1.37
CA HIS A 118 -20.77 -21.04 1.19
C HIS A 118 -20.86 -20.62 -0.27
N LEU A 119 -20.07 -21.21 -1.17
CA LEU A 119 -20.20 -20.96 -2.60
C LEU A 119 -21.52 -21.52 -3.15
N ASP A 120 -21.94 -22.70 -2.68
CA ASP A 120 -23.24 -23.27 -3.08
C ASP A 120 -24.40 -22.39 -2.59
N LEU A 121 -24.34 -21.89 -1.35
CA LEU A 121 -25.32 -20.94 -0.82
C LEU A 121 -25.34 -19.62 -1.60
N LEU A 122 -24.16 -19.11 -1.99
CA LEU A 122 -24.08 -17.92 -2.83
C LEU A 122 -24.68 -18.19 -4.20
N ARG A 123 -24.45 -19.36 -4.80
CA ARG A 123 -25.06 -19.72 -6.08
C ARG A 123 -26.59 -19.71 -5.97
N GLU A 124 -27.16 -20.35 -4.96
CA GLU A 124 -28.62 -20.33 -4.71
C GLU A 124 -29.14 -18.91 -4.46
N PHE A 125 -28.38 -18.08 -3.75
CA PHE A 125 -28.75 -16.67 -3.55
C PHE A 125 -28.81 -15.92 -4.88
N HIS A 126 -27.82 -16.07 -5.76
CA HIS A 126 -27.83 -15.45 -7.07
C HIS A 126 -28.93 -16.01 -7.97
N GLU A 127 -29.25 -17.30 -7.89
CA GLU A 127 -30.40 -17.88 -8.59
C GLU A 127 -31.72 -17.23 -8.15
N ARG A 128 -31.90 -16.97 -6.84
CA ARG A 128 -33.08 -16.25 -6.34
C ARG A 128 -33.12 -14.79 -6.82
N GLN A 129 -31.98 -14.11 -6.82
CA GLN A 129 -31.89 -12.75 -7.38
C GLN A 129 -32.14 -12.73 -8.88
N PHE A 130 -31.71 -13.77 -9.60
CA PHE A 130 -32.00 -13.94 -11.02
C PHE A 130 -33.50 -14.08 -11.26
N PHE A 131 -34.23 -14.84 -10.44
CA PHE A 131 -35.70 -14.88 -10.52
C PHE A 131 -36.33 -13.51 -10.26
N TYR A 132 -35.88 -12.77 -9.25
CA TYR A 132 -36.39 -11.41 -9.02
C TYR A 132 -36.14 -10.49 -10.22
N TRP A 133 -34.93 -10.56 -10.79
CA TRP A 133 -34.58 -9.81 -11.99
C TRP A 133 -35.44 -10.24 -13.17
N TYR A 134 -35.66 -11.54 -13.36
CA TYR A 134 -36.49 -12.09 -14.42
C TYR A 134 -37.94 -11.59 -14.32
N GLU A 135 -38.55 -11.64 -13.13
CA GLU A 135 -39.91 -11.14 -12.91
C GLU A 135 -40.00 -9.66 -13.31
N ARG A 136 -39.08 -8.82 -12.82
CA ARG A 136 -39.07 -7.38 -13.12
C ARG A 136 -38.71 -7.07 -14.58
N ALA A 137 -37.76 -7.80 -15.16
CA ALA A 137 -37.36 -7.64 -16.55
C ALA A 137 -38.50 -8.06 -17.49
N SER A 138 -39.19 -9.14 -17.17
CA SER A 138 -40.34 -9.61 -17.93
C SER A 138 -41.48 -8.58 -17.91
N GLU A 139 -41.80 -8.00 -16.75
CA GLU A 139 -42.76 -6.89 -16.61
C GLU A 139 -42.37 -5.70 -17.50
N ARG A 140 -41.08 -5.32 -17.52
CA ARG A 140 -40.58 -4.24 -18.37
C ARG A 140 -40.65 -4.56 -19.85
N LEU A 141 -40.39 -5.81 -20.24
CA LEU A 141 -40.55 -6.27 -21.61
C LEU A 141 -42.02 -6.33 -22.05
N GLN A 142 -42.97 -6.58 -21.14
CA GLN A 142 -44.40 -6.44 -21.45
C GLN A 142 -44.73 -4.99 -21.87
N TYR A 143 -44.22 -3.98 -21.17
CA TYR A 143 -44.39 -2.58 -21.58
C TYR A 143 -43.71 -2.26 -22.90
N MET A 144 -42.51 -2.80 -23.12
CA MET A 144 -41.77 -2.60 -24.36
C MET A 144 -42.52 -3.16 -25.58
N ASN A 145 -43.32 -4.23 -25.39
CA ASN A 145 -44.15 -4.81 -26.44
C ASN A 145 -45.27 -3.87 -26.92
N HIS A 146 -45.64 -2.86 -26.14
CA HIS A 146 -46.63 -1.85 -26.55
C HIS A 146 -46.03 -0.70 -27.38
N ILE A 147 -44.70 -0.67 -27.55
CA ILE A 147 -44.07 0.33 -28.41
C ILE A 147 -44.37 -0.04 -29.87
N ASN A 148 -45.11 0.83 -30.56
CA ASN A 148 -45.41 0.67 -31.97
C ASN A 148 -44.17 0.98 -32.80
N TYR A 149 -43.42 -0.06 -33.17
CA TYR A 149 -42.32 0.05 -34.12
C TYR A 149 -42.87 0.30 -35.53
N ILE A 150 -42.29 1.26 -36.24
CA ILE A 150 -42.66 1.56 -37.62
C ILE A 150 -41.83 0.66 -38.54
N PRO A 151 -42.46 -0.28 -39.27
CA PRO A 151 -41.74 -1.12 -40.22
C PRO A 151 -41.37 -0.31 -41.47
N GLN A 152 -40.31 -0.72 -42.16
CA GLN A 152 -39.83 -0.04 -43.37
C GLN A 152 -40.89 0.06 -44.47
N SER A 153 -41.84 -0.88 -44.51
CA SER A 153 -42.95 -0.88 -45.47
C SER A 153 -43.98 0.22 -45.24
N GLU A 154 -44.20 0.65 -44.00
CA GLU A 154 -45.23 1.63 -43.62
C GLU A 154 -44.65 3.02 -43.36
N ILE A 155 -43.36 3.22 -43.65
CA ILE A 155 -42.66 4.45 -43.30
C ILE A 155 -43.23 5.67 -44.03
N GLN A 156 -43.61 5.53 -45.31
CA GLN A 156 -44.17 6.64 -46.09
C GLN A 156 -45.56 7.02 -45.56
N ASP A 157 -46.45 6.05 -45.39
CA ASP A 157 -47.79 6.28 -44.83
C ASP A 157 -47.74 6.88 -43.42
N HIS A 158 -46.76 6.48 -42.60
CA HIS A 158 -46.56 7.06 -41.27
C HIS A 158 -46.03 8.49 -41.34
N LEU A 159 -45.07 8.77 -42.22
CA LEU A 159 -44.53 10.11 -42.44
C LEU A 159 -45.64 11.05 -42.93
N GLU A 160 -46.44 10.64 -43.89
CA GLU A 160 -47.57 11.44 -44.39
C GLU A 160 -48.60 11.70 -43.29
N ARG A 161 -48.88 10.72 -42.42
CA ARG A 161 -49.79 10.91 -41.28
C ARG A 161 -49.24 11.91 -40.26
N GLU A 162 -47.94 11.85 -39.96
CA GLU A 162 -47.29 12.74 -39.01
C GLU A 162 -47.08 14.16 -39.57
N LEU A 163 -46.84 14.28 -40.89
CA LEU A 163 -46.73 15.56 -41.58
C LEU A 163 -48.10 16.25 -41.65
N ASN A 164 -49.16 15.50 -41.97
CA ASN A 164 -50.52 16.03 -42.00
C ASN A 164 -51.15 16.32 -40.62
N LYS A 165 -50.37 16.23 -39.52
CA LYS A 165 -50.85 16.45 -38.15
C LYS A 165 -51.35 17.88 -37.89
N TYR A 166 -50.72 18.86 -38.53
CA TYR A 166 -50.99 20.29 -38.32
C TYR A 166 -51.55 20.99 -39.56
N VAL A 167 -52.34 20.26 -40.36
CA VAL A 167 -53.00 20.82 -41.54
C VAL A 167 -54.28 21.56 -41.16
N VAL A 168 -54.48 22.74 -41.73
CA VAL A 168 -55.66 23.59 -41.49
C VAL A 168 -56.95 22.88 -41.91
N GLY A 169 -58.03 23.10 -41.14
CA GLY A 169 -59.38 22.60 -41.46
C GLY A 169 -59.80 21.34 -40.69
N SER A 170 -59.01 20.91 -39.70
CA SER A 170 -59.43 19.87 -38.76
C SER A 170 -60.56 20.36 -37.86
N LYS A 171 -61.55 19.50 -37.60
CA LYS A 171 -62.62 19.75 -36.62
C LYS A 171 -62.21 19.37 -35.20
N ALA A 172 -61.14 18.60 -35.05
CA ALA A 172 -60.62 18.17 -33.75
C ALA A 172 -59.55 19.16 -33.27
N PRO A 173 -59.41 19.38 -31.93
CA PRO A 173 -58.36 20.22 -31.39
C PRO A 173 -56.98 19.63 -31.72
N TYR A 174 -56.04 20.49 -32.14
CA TYR A 174 -54.69 20.08 -32.47
C TYR A 174 -53.89 19.72 -31.21
N PRO A 175 -53.06 18.66 -31.24
CA PRO A 175 -52.17 18.32 -30.14
C PRO A 175 -51.03 19.33 -30.03
N LEU A 176 -50.56 19.63 -28.82
CA LEU A 176 -49.36 20.45 -28.63
C LEU A 176 -48.10 19.70 -29.07
N ASN A 177 -47.05 20.44 -29.40
CA ASN A 177 -45.73 19.84 -29.64
C ASN A 177 -45.08 19.36 -28.32
N PHE A 178 -43.90 18.73 -28.42
CA PHE A 178 -43.16 18.25 -27.25
C PHE A 178 -42.71 19.37 -26.29
N ALA A 179 -42.65 20.63 -26.75
CA ALA A 179 -42.35 21.81 -25.95
C ALA A 179 -43.61 22.44 -25.31
N GLY A 180 -44.78 21.83 -25.51
CA GLY A 180 -46.06 22.35 -25.00
C GLY A 180 -46.58 23.58 -25.74
N GLN A 181 -46.14 23.83 -26.97
CA GLN A 181 -46.54 24.97 -27.79
C GLN A 181 -47.44 24.54 -28.96
N MET A 182 -48.36 25.42 -29.34
CA MET A 182 -49.09 25.29 -30.60
C MET A 182 -48.20 25.81 -31.74
N PRO A 183 -47.83 24.97 -32.73
CA PRO A 183 -47.05 25.42 -33.88
C PRO A 183 -47.91 26.24 -34.86
N MET A 184 -47.25 26.82 -35.86
CA MET A 184 -47.93 27.37 -37.04
C MET A 184 -48.60 26.24 -37.82
N LEU A 185 -49.82 26.47 -38.32
CA LEU A 185 -50.58 25.48 -39.08
C LEU A 185 -50.40 25.72 -40.58
N GLU A 186 -50.20 24.63 -41.31
CA GLU A 186 -49.92 24.64 -42.74
C GLU A 186 -51.13 24.22 -43.58
N ASP A 187 -51.14 24.63 -44.85
CA ASP A 187 -52.03 24.05 -45.86
C ASP A 187 -51.50 22.69 -46.36
N GLY A 188 -52.25 22.02 -47.26
CA GLY A 188 -51.87 20.69 -47.75
C GLY A 188 -50.58 20.63 -48.56
N ASP A 189 -50.03 21.78 -48.97
CA ASP A 189 -48.78 21.90 -49.72
C ASP A 189 -47.60 22.37 -48.83
N GLY A 190 -47.83 22.60 -47.53
CA GLY A 190 -46.81 23.00 -46.56
C GLY A 190 -46.58 24.51 -46.44
N ASN A 191 -47.51 25.35 -46.92
CA ASN A 191 -47.44 26.80 -46.71
C ASN A 191 -48.13 27.18 -45.41
N ILE A 192 -47.57 28.15 -44.68
CA ILE A 192 -48.15 28.64 -43.42
C ILE A 192 -49.46 29.37 -43.72
N ALA A 193 -50.56 28.82 -43.21
CA ALA A 193 -51.91 29.33 -43.43
C ALA A 193 -52.51 29.93 -42.15
N GLN A 194 -52.17 29.38 -40.97
CA GLN A 194 -52.60 29.95 -39.69
C GLN A 194 -51.48 30.06 -38.67
N VAL A 195 -51.45 31.18 -37.94
CA VAL A 195 -50.43 31.48 -36.93
C VAL A 195 -51.07 31.66 -35.55
N PRO A 196 -50.54 31.05 -34.48
CA PRO A 196 -51.01 31.27 -33.12
C PRO A 196 -50.93 32.75 -32.71
N GLU A 197 -51.86 33.19 -31.88
CA GLU A 197 -51.98 34.60 -31.43
C GLU A 197 -50.66 35.16 -30.88
N THR A 198 -49.93 34.38 -30.08
CA THR A 198 -48.66 34.79 -29.47
C THR A 198 -47.56 35.11 -30.47
N LEU A 199 -47.62 34.54 -31.68
CA LEU A 199 -46.61 34.69 -32.73
C LEU A 199 -47.08 35.62 -33.85
N MET A 200 -48.37 35.95 -33.90
CA MET A 200 -48.98 36.69 -35.00
C MET A 200 -48.33 38.08 -35.22
N THR A 201 -48.05 38.81 -34.14
CA THR A 201 -47.44 40.15 -34.21
C THR A 201 -46.05 40.12 -34.85
N ASN A 202 -45.22 39.13 -34.49
CA ASN A 202 -43.88 38.99 -35.06
C ASN A 202 -43.94 38.46 -36.50
N HIS A 203 -44.83 37.51 -36.79
CA HIS A 203 -44.98 36.98 -38.15
C HIS A 203 -45.44 38.04 -39.15
N ALA A 204 -46.42 38.88 -38.77
CA ALA A 204 -46.95 39.94 -39.61
C ALA A 204 -45.94 41.08 -39.88
N THR A 205 -45.00 41.31 -38.95
CA THR A 205 -43.94 42.32 -39.14
C THR A 205 -42.83 41.84 -40.06
N GLU A 206 -42.48 40.55 -39.99
CA GLU A 206 -41.46 39.94 -40.85
C GLU A 206 -41.94 39.66 -42.28
N ASN A 207 -43.21 39.25 -42.45
CA ASN A 207 -43.77 38.86 -43.76
C ASN A 207 -45.05 39.63 -44.08
N GLN A 208 -44.91 40.89 -44.49
CA GLN A 208 -46.03 41.81 -44.74
C GLN A 208 -46.95 41.37 -45.89
N ASP A 209 -46.44 40.57 -46.82
CA ASP A 209 -47.18 40.03 -47.97
C ASP A 209 -47.86 38.68 -47.67
N SER A 210 -47.69 38.12 -46.46
CA SER A 210 -48.25 36.83 -46.07
C SER A 210 -49.76 36.94 -45.82
N ALA A 211 -50.54 36.02 -46.41
CA ALA A 211 -52.00 35.95 -46.22
C ALA A 211 -52.40 35.07 -45.02
N ALA A 212 -51.46 34.72 -44.13
CA ALA A 212 -51.73 33.86 -42.99
C ALA A 212 -52.74 34.50 -42.02
N THR A 213 -53.64 33.68 -41.49
CA THR A 213 -54.70 34.14 -40.57
C THR A 213 -54.38 33.73 -39.13
N MET A 214 -54.97 34.41 -38.15
CA MET A 214 -54.77 34.04 -36.75
C MET A 214 -55.53 32.74 -36.44
N TYR A 215 -54.83 31.75 -35.88
CA TYR A 215 -55.46 30.53 -35.40
C TYR A 215 -56.27 30.84 -34.14
N GLN A 216 -57.55 30.45 -34.15
CA GLN A 216 -58.39 30.43 -32.96
C GLN A 216 -58.74 28.97 -32.62
N PRO A 217 -58.51 28.53 -31.37
CA PRO A 217 -58.87 27.19 -30.96
C PRO A 217 -60.39 26.98 -31.06
N PRO A 218 -60.87 25.75 -31.36
CA PRO A 218 -62.28 25.44 -31.36
C PRO A 218 -62.89 25.77 -29.99
N GLN A 219 -63.90 26.63 -29.96
CA GLN A 219 -64.54 27.06 -28.71
C GLN A 219 -65.28 25.87 -28.07
N GLY A 220 -64.85 25.48 -26.86
CA GLY A 220 -65.61 24.59 -25.98
C GLY A 220 -66.79 25.32 -25.34
N THR A 221 -67.83 24.59 -24.91
CA THR A 221 -69.08 25.17 -24.40
C THR A 221 -69.00 25.72 -22.96
N ALA A 222 -67.81 25.82 -22.35
CA ALA A 222 -67.60 26.19 -20.94
C ALA A 222 -67.15 27.65 -20.71
N LEU A 223 -67.35 28.54 -21.69
CA LEU A 223 -66.69 29.85 -21.74
C LEU A 223 -67.21 30.92 -20.76
N ALA A 224 -68.39 30.76 -20.15
CA ALA A 224 -68.99 31.85 -19.37
C ALA A 224 -68.40 32.01 -17.97
N GLU A 225 -68.10 30.89 -17.28
CA GLU A 225 -67.53 30.91 -15.92
C GLU A 225 -66.02 31.18 -15.96
N GLU A 226 -65.30 30.59 -16.92
CA GLU A 226 -63.86 30.83 -17.11
C GLU A 226 -63.55 32.30 -17.42
N ARG A 227 -64.37 32.95 -18.27
CA ARG A 227 -64.19 34.36 -18.62
C ARG A 227 -64.40 35.30 -17.42
N LEU A 228 -65.28 34.94 -16.49
CA LEU A 228 -65.48 35.72 -15.26
C LEU A 228 -64.29 35.57 -14.31
N LEU A 229 -63.72 34.37 -14.20
CA LEU A 229 -62.51 34.10 -13.43
C LEU A 229 -61.28 34.83 -14.00
N GLU A 230 -61.14 34.86 -15.32
CA GLU A 230 -60.06 35.57 -16.01
C GLU A 230 -60.13 37.09 -15.75
N ILE A 231 -61.32 37.68 -15.80
CA ILE A 231 -61.53 39.11 -15.49
C ILE A 231 -61.21 39.43 -14.03
N MET A 232 -61.59 38.54 -13.09
CA MET A 232 -61.25 38.72 -11.67
C MET A 232 -59.73 38.61 -11.45
N ALA A 233 -59.07 37.69 -12.13
CA ALA A 233 -57.61 37.53 -12.05
C ALA A 233 -56.88 38.74 -12.66
N SER A 234 -57.29 39.21 -13.83
CA SER A 234 -56.67 40.36 -14.49
C SER A 234 -56.83 41.65 -13.70
N ALA A 235 -57.99 41.88 -13.06
CA ALA A 235 -58.22 43.06 -12.21
C ALA A 235 -57.31 43.05 -10.97
N GLN A 236 -57.03 41.88 -10.39
CA GLN A 236 -56.12 41.75 -9.26
C GLN A 236 -54.64 41.96 -9.68
N GLU A 237 -54.26 41.50 -10.86
CA GLU A 237 -52.91 41.73 -11.42
C GLU A 237 -52.67 43.21 -11.75
N GLU A 238 -53.68 43.92 -12.27
CA GLU A 238 -53.60 45.36 -12.52
C GLU A 238 -53.42 46.16 -11.21
N GLU A 239 -54.12 45.81 -10.12
CA GLU A 239 -53.96 46.47 -8.82
C GLU A 239 -52.54 46.30 -8.25
N LEU A 240 -51.91 45.14 -8.46
CA LEU A 240 -50.56 44.86 -7.99
C LEU A 240 -49.46 45.54 -8.82
N ASN A 241 -49.69 45.80 -10.11
CA ASN A 241 -48.70 46.39 -11.02
C ASN A 241 -48.69 47.93 -11.02
N MET A 242 -49.62 48.59 -10.30
CA MET A 242 -49.62 50.04 -10.13
C MET A 242 -48.67 50.49 -9.02
N VAL A 243 -47.36 50.45 -9.27
CA VAL A 243 -46.38 51.16 -8.46
C VAL A 243 -45.64 52.16 -9.34
N ASP A 244 -45.65 53.43 -8.94
CA ASP A 244 -44.99 54.52 -9.65
C ASP A 244 -43.46 54.25 -9.73
N GLY A 245 -42.99 53.85 -10.92
CA GLY A 245 -41.62 53.36 -11.12
C GLY A 245 -40.53 54.36 -10.73
N ALA A 246 -40.85 55.65 -10.70
CA ALA A 246 -39.92 56.71 -10.30
C ALA A 246 -39.61 56.70 -8.79
N VAL A 247 -40.59 56.40 -7.93
CA VAL A 247 -40.41 56.42 -6.46
C VAL A 247 -39.70 55.15 -5.99
N LEU A 248 -40.00 54.02 -6.62
CA LEU A 248 -39.35 52.74 -6.32
C LEU A 248 -37.86 52.76 -6.70
N ALA A 249 -37.51 53.38 -7.84
CA ALA A 249 -36.13 53.50 -8.28
C ALA A 249 -35.26 54.33 -7.31
N GLN A 250 -35.80 55.40 -6.74
CA GLN A 250 -35.11 56.23 -5.74
C GLN A 250 -34.87 55.47 -4.43
N SER A 251 -35.90 54.78 -3.92
CA SER A 251 -35.81 53.96 -2.70
C SER A 251 -34.79 52.82 -2.83
N LEU A 252 -34.73 52.17 -4.00
CA LEU A 252 -33.74 51.12 -4.27
C LEU A 252 -32.30 51.66 -4.31
N ALA A 253 -32.10 52.88 -4.81
CA ALA A 253 -30.79 53.51 -4.83
C ALA A 253 -30.29 53.83 -3.40
N ASP A 254 -31.17 54.37 -2.55
CA ASP A 254 -30.85 54.71 -1.16
C ASP A 254 -30.50 53.45 -0.32
N ILE A 255 -31.23 52.34 -0.52
CA ILE A 255 -30.94 51.07 0.16
C ILE A 255 -29.57 50.51 -0.24
N ASN A 256 -29.18 50.67 -1.51
CA ASN A 256 -27.91 50.16 -1.99
C ASN A 256 -26.72 50.95 -1.42
N GLU A 257 -26.86 52.28 -1.28
CA GLU A 257 -25.85 53.13 -0.64
C GLU A 257 -25.66 52.79 0.86
N ASP A 258 -26.75 52.51 1.56
CA ASP A 258 -26.72 52.09 2.96
C ASP A 258 -26.05 50.70 3.15
N ALA A 259 -26.26 49.77 2.22
CA ALA A 259 -25.62 48.44 2.26
C ALA A 259 -24.10 48.54 2.06
N ASP A 260 -23.64 49.33 1.09
CA ASP A 260 -22.23 49.56 0.81
C ASP A 260 -21.49 50.26 1.96
N SER A 261 -22.20 51.03 2.78
CA SER A 261 -21.63 51.67 3.97
C SER A 261 -21.38 50.67 5.10
N ARG A 262 -22.29 49.69 5.28
CA ARG A 262 -22.20 48.69 6.36
C ARG A 262 -21.12 47.63 6.11
N ASP A 263 -20.89 47.26 4.85
CA ASP A 263 -19.85 46.27 4.49
C ASP A 263 -18.42 46.79 4.71
N LYS A 264 -18.20 48.11 4.71
CA LYS A 264 -16.89 48.72 4.96
C LYS A 264 -16.43 48.63 6.42
N ASP A 265 -17.37 48.51 7.36
CA ASP A 265 -17.09 48.41 8.80
C ASP A 265 -16.97 46.95 9.31
N ALA A 266 -17.13 45.97 8.43
CA ALA A 266 -16.99 44.56 8.77
C ALA A 266 -15.53 44.20 9.10
N LYS A 267 -15.28 43.67 10.31
CA LYS A 267 -13.94 43.22 10.72
C LYS A 267 -13.43 42.13 9.79
N VAL A 268 -12.32 42.40 9.12
CA VAL A 268 -11.65 41.45 8.21
C VAL A 268 -10.84 40.43 9.03
N THR A 269 -10.64 39.23 8.48
CA THR A 269 -9.84 38.20 9.15
C THR A 269 -8.40 38.64 9.38
N LEU A 270 -7.82 38.24 10.51
CA LEU A 270 -6.47 38.63 10.95
C LEU A 270 -5.37 38.38 9.89
N SER A 271 -5.53 37.36 9.03
CA SER A 271 -4.57 37.04 7.97
C SER A 271 -4.60 38.00 6.78
N MET A 272 -5.72 38.69 6.55
CA MET A 272 -5.84 39.76 5.55
C MET A 272 -5.38 41.11 6.10
N GLU A 273 -5.48 41.32 7.42
CA GLU A 273 -4.99 42.52 8.10
C GLU A 273 -3.46 42.49 8.32
N GLN A 274 -2.89 41.31 8.57
CA GLN A 274 -1.47 41.15 8.86
C GLN A 274 -0.56 41.36 7.65
N THR A 275 0.43 42.23 7.82
CA THR A 275 1.51 42.43 6.86
C THR A 275 2.46 41.22 6.83
N GLU A 276 3.17 41.02 5.71
CA GLU A 276 4.12 39.91 5.55
C GLU A 276 5.21 39.92 6.64
N GLU A 277 5.58 41.11 7.12
CA GLU A 277 6.56 41.30 8.18
C GLU A 277 6.08 40.72 9.52
N GLU A 278 4.83 40.96 9.90
CA GLU A 278 4.22 40.41 11.13
C GLU A 278 4.07 38.89 11.05
N ARG A 279 3.73 38.37 9.87
CA ARG A 279 3.68 36.92 9.62
C ARG A 279 5.04 36.27 9.77
N GLU A 280 6.11 36.90 9.28
CA GLU A 280 7.47 36.40 9.44
C GLU A 280 7.95 36.51 10.91
N VAL A 281 7.57 37.56 11.63
CA VAL A 281 7.81 37.67 13.08
C VAL A 281 7.12 36.54 13.85
N GLY A 282 5.83 36.29 13.59
CA GLY A 282 5.09 35.18 14.19
C GLY A 282 5.70 33.81 13.85
N ARG A 283 6.15 33.62 12.61
CA ARG A 283 6.81 32.40 12.16
C ARG A 283 8.14 32.16 12.89
N ARG A 284 8.99 33.19 13.00
CA ARG A 284 10.28 33.10 13.70
C ARG A 284 10.08 32.88 15.20
N ALA A 285 9.16 33.61 15.83
CA ALA A 285 8.79 33.40 17.23
C ALA A 285 8.32 31.96 17.50
N TYR A 286 7.54 31.37 16.59
CA TYR A 286 7.11 29.98 16.70
C TYR A 286 8.26 28.97 16.56
N ILE A 287 9.17 29.19 15.60
CA ILE A 287 10.34 28.32 15.37
C ILE A 287 11.31 28.36 16.56
N ASP A 288 11.49 29.53 17.18
CA ASP A 288 12.49 29.72 18.23
C ASP A 288 11.96 29.42 19.65
N ARG A 289 10.66 29.17 19.83
CA ARG A 289 10.04 28.89 21.15
C ARG A 289 10.63 27.69 21.91
N GLY A 290 11.33 26.80 21.21
CA GLY A 290 11.96 25.61 21.79
C GLY A 290 13.45 25.76 22.13
N LYS A 291 14.08 26.89 21.79
CA LYS A 291 15.54 27.08 21.94
C LYS A 291 15.96 27.61 23.32
N THR A 292 15.01 28.11 24.11
CA THR A 292 15.21 28.46 25.52
C THR A 292 14.69 27.35 26.43
N GLY A 293 15.49 26.30 26.62
CA GLY A 293 15.13 25.18 27.48
C GLY A 293 16.35 24.50 28.09
N SER A 294 17.00 25.11 29.08
CA SER A 294 17.75 24.40 30.13
C SER A 294 18.40 25.34 31.17
N ARG A 295 17.60 26.06 31.98
CA ARG A 295 17.89 26.27 33.42
C ARG A 295 16.75 26.99 34.11
N ALA A 296 16.25 26.37 35.18
CA ALA A 296 15.34 26.93 36.19
C ALA A 296 13.97 27.41 35.69
N LEU A 297 12.90 26.78 36.18
CA LEU A 297 11.94 27.48 37.01
C LEU A 297 10.99 26.48 37.71
N ARG A 298 11.04 26.63 39.03
CA ARG A 298 10.27 26.00 40.09
C ARG A 298 8.78 26.22 39.85
N ARG A 299 7.95 25.19 40.03
CA ARG A 299 6.48 25.31 40.10
C ARG A 299 6.08 26.21 41.28
N PRO A 300 5.22 27.22 41.09
CA PRO A 300 4.37 27.75 42.16
C PRO A 300 2.99 27.08 42.08
N ARG A 301 2.54 26.50 43.20
CA ARG A 301 1.13 26.30 43.51
C ARG A 301 0.53 27.64 43.89
N PHE A 302 -0.71 27.90 43.45
CA PHE A 302 -1.62 28.81 44.13
C PHE A 302 -3.04 28.21 44.04
N ASP A 303 -3.67 28.13 45.22
CA ASP A 303 -5.05 27.73 45.46
C ASP A 303 -6.03 28.90 45.21
N ALA A 304 -7.32 28.54 45.18
CA ALA A 304 -8.51 29.31 45.56
C ALA A 304 -9.48 29.82 44.46
N ASP A 305 -10.64 29.16 44.47
CA ASP A 305 -12.03 29.66 44.44
C ASP A 305 -12.71 30.16 43.16
N GLY A 306 -13.91 29.57 42.90
CA GLY A 306 -15.08 30.36 42.55
C GLY A 306 -15.92 29.97 41.32
N GLN A 307 -16.89 29.07 41.54
CA GLN A 307 -18.28 29.06 40.99
C GLN A 307 -18.64 28.70 39.53
N ALA A 308 -19.74 27.92 39.50
CA ALA A 308 -20.81 27.73 38.51
C ALA A 308 -20.73 26.58 37.47
N ARG A 309 -21.72 25.67 37.61
CA ARG A 309 -22.15 24.52 36.77
C ARG A 309 -22.95 25.01 35.52
N PRO A 310 -23.69 24.13 34.80
CA PRO A 310 -23.30 22.97 33.97
C PRO A 310 -23.85 23.10 32.52
N VAL A 311 -23.35 22.33 31.55
CA VAL A 311 -24.15 21.93 30.37
C VAL A 311 -23.83 20.48 30.02
N GLN A 312 -24.86 19.66 30.00
CA GLN A 312 -24.90 18.29 29.50
C GLN A 312 -24.89 18.32 27.96
N ASP A 313 -24.22 17.39 27.29
CA ASP A 313 -24.96 16.34 26.57
C ASP A 313 -24.06 15.33 25.86
N ASP A 314 -24.67 14.16 25.74
CA ASP A 314 -24.22 12.85 25.36
C ASP A 314 -23.46 12.68 24.03
N ALA A 315 -22.72 11.57 24.01
CA ALA A 315 -22.67 10.56 22.94
C ALA A 315 -21.26 10.29 22.39
N THR A 316 -20.58 9.33 23.03
CA THR A 316 -19.66 8.44 22.30
C THR A 316 -20.46 7.29 21.68
N PRO A 317 -19.98 6.66 20.60
CA PRO A 317 -19.34 5.38 20.87
C PRO A 317 -18.09 5.04 20.04
N MET A 318 -17.19 4.36 20.75
CA MET A 318 -16.28 3.29 20.32
C MET A 318 -15.21 3.57 19.25
N ARG A 319 -13.98 3.86 19.73
CA ARG A 319 -12.75 3.62 18.97
C ARG A 319 -12.08 2.31 19.42
N ARG A 320 -12.14 1.34 18.50
CA ARG A 320 -11.53 -0.01 18.51
C ARG A 320 -10.06 0.00 18.96
N ARG A 321 -9.76 -0.76 20.03
CA ARG A 321 -8.39 -1.07 20.50
C ARG A 321 -7.61 -1.77 19.39
N LYS A 322 -6.47 -1.21 18.96
CA LYS A 322 -5.48 -1.89 18.13
C LYS A 322 -4.48 -2.61 19.03
N SER A 323 -4.46 -3.94 18.90
CA SER A 323 -3.57 -4.86 19.60
C SER A 323 -2.12 -4.71 19.14
N LYS A 324 -1.20 -4.74 20.13
CA LYS A 324 0.24 -4.94 19.95
C LYS A 324 0.48 -6.37 19.49
N LEU A 325 0.90 -6.56 18.24
CA LEU A 325 1.67 -7.69 17.69
C LEU A 325 1.43 -7.70 16.17
N ASP A 326 2.20 -6.89 15.45
CA ASP A 326 2.45 -7.06 14.01
C ASP A 326 3.60 -6.12 13.62
N LYS A 327 4.81 -6.51 14.02
CA LYS A 327 6.07 -5.99 13.47
C LYS A 327 7.21 -6.96 13.78
N ALA A 328 7.06 -8.18 13.28
CA ALA A 328 8.12 -9.18 13.27
C ALA A 328 8.10 -9.85 11.89
N HIS A 329 8.50 -9.11 10.86
CA HIS A 329 9.07 -9.61 9.60
C HIS A 329 9.56 -8.40 8.76
N ALA A 330 10.76 -7.93 9.06
CA ALA A 330 11.58 -7.19 8.11
C ALA A 330 13.00 -7.78 8.23
N LEU A 331 13.38 -8.59 7.25
CA LEU A 331 14.75 -9.09 7.12
C LEU A 331 15.68 -7.92 6.76
N PRO A 332 16.89 -7.84 7.31
CA PRO A 332 17.85 -6.78 7.01
C PRO A 332 18.66 -7.12 5.75
N ALA A 333 18.79 -6.15 4.84
CA ALA A 333 19.77 -6.16 3.77
C ALA A 333 20.48 -4.81 3.75
N ALA A 334 21.74 -4.80 4.20
CA ALA A 334 22.86 -4.01 3.66
C ALA A 334 24.00 -3.96 4.68
N ALA A 335 25.17 -4.41 4.23
CA ALA A 335 26.46 -4.30 4.90
C ALA A 335 27.15 -2.97 4.57
N GLY A 336 28.13 -2.60 5.41
CA GLY A 336 29.03 -1.43 5.27
C GLY A 336 28.86 -0.51 6.49
N ARG A 337 29.70 -0.46 7.52
CA ARG A 337 31.17 -0.46 7.62
C ARG A 337 31.82 0.63 6.76
N ASP A 338 31.68 1.86 7.25
CA ASP A 338 32.58 2.97 6.97
C ASP A 338 33.80 2.94 7.90
N GLY A 339 34.97 3.19 7.31
CA GLY A 339 36.26 3.40 7.94
C GLY A 339 37.25 3.84 6.86
N ALA A 340 37.40 5.15 6.73
CA ALA A 340 38.06 5.88 5.64
C ALA A 340 39.59 5.93 5.75
N GLU A 341 40.29 6.03 4.61
CA GLU A 341 41.50 6.85 4.42
C GLU A 341 41.91 6.92 2.94
N GLY A 342 42.32 8.11 2.47
CA GLY A 342 43.33 8.26 1.41
C GLY A 342 42.92 8.80 0.02
N ASP A 343 43.14 10.10 -0.18
CA ASP A 343 43.70 10.81 -1.35
C ASP A 343 43.05 10.84 -2.77
N HIS A 344 42.87 12.07 -3.25
CA HIS A 344 42.59 12.55 -4.61
C HIS A 344 43.77 12.36 -5.61
N PRO A 345 43.70 12.75 -6.92
CA PRO A 345 42.58 12.94 -7.87
C PRO A 345 42.85 12.32 -9.28
N GLY A 346 41.85 12.24 -10.18
CA GLY A 346 42.14 11.89 -11.58
C GLY A 346 40.96 11.69 -12.55
N ALA A 347 40.56 12.79 -13.21
CA ALA A 347 40.22 12.93 -14.64
C ALA A 347 39.46 11.83 -15.45
N ARG A 348 38.37 12.31 -16.08
CA ARG A 348 37.95 12.18 -17.51
C ARG A 348 36.94 11.10 -17.98
N ARG A 349 36.01 11.64 -18.78
CA ARG A 349 35.27 11.11 -19.97
C ARG A 349 34.12 10.12 -19.70
N ARG A 350 32.86 10.54 -19.91
CA ARG A 350 32.09 10.53 -21.20
C ARG A 350 32.04 9.15 -21.87
N GLN A 351 30.86 8.51 -21.89
CA GLN A 351 30.05 8.37 -23.11
C GLN A 351 28.69 7.73 -22.82
N ARG A 352 27.65 8.36 -23.38
CA ARG A 352 26.35 7.77 -23.69
C ARG A 352 26.51 6.84 -24.90
N HIS A 353 25.69 5.80 -24.96
CA HIS A 353 25.18 5.31 -26.24
C HIS A 353 23.75 4.81 -26.02
N ASP A 354 22.80 5.53 -26.63
CA ASP A 354 21.44 5.10 -26.90
C ASP A 354 21.41 4.22 -28.17
N GLN A 355 20.23 3.61 -28.36
CA GLN A 355 19.63 3.05 -29.58
C GLN A 355 19.96 1.60 -29.91
N ASP A 356 19.05 0.81 -30.48
CA ASP A 356 17.59 0.69 -30.52
C ASP A 356 17.35 -0.52 -31.46
N TRP A 357 16.09 -0.92 -31.60
CA TRP A 357 15.50 -1.64 -32.74
C TRP A 357 15.25 -3.16 -32.71
N ARG A 358 14.12 -3.45 -33.38
CA ARG A 358 13.11 -4.51 -33.25
C ARG A 358 13.21 -5.60 -34.33
N GLY A 359 12.44 -6.68 -34.11
CA GLY A 359 11.80 -7.55 -35.14
C GLY A 359 11.76 -9.02 -34.69
N THR A 360 10.64 -9.67 -34.33
CA THR A 360 9.57 -10.30 -35.17
C THR A 360 10.13 -11.03 -36.40
N THR A 361 9.85 -12.29 -36.76
CA THR A 361 8.67 -13.16 -36.57
C THR A 361 9.02 -14.62 -36.99
N GLU A 362 8.05 -15.51 -36.78
CA GLU A 362 7.96 -16.96 -36.93
C GLU A 362 8.28 -17.60 -38.31
N HIS A 363 8.69 -18.87 -38.31
CA HIS A 363 8.02 -20.04 -38.97
C HIS A 363 8.97 -21.24 -39.20
N GLY A 364 8.41 -22.46 -39.12
CA GLY A 364 8.86 -23.59 -39.95
C GLY A 364 9.12 -24.92 -39.24
N ALA A 365 8.08 -25.74 -39.09
CA ALA A 365 8.16 -27.16 -38.76
C ALA A 365 8.43 -28.04 -40.00
N SER A 366 9.14 -29.17 -39.84
CA SER A 366 9.04 -30.40 -40.67
C SER A 366 9.85 -31.54 -40.02
N LEU A 367 9.24 -32.56 -39.40
CA LEU A 367 8.74 -33.84 -39.97
C LEU A 367 9.82 -34.82 -40.51
N ARG A 368 9.94 -35.98 -39.83
CA ARG A 368 10.18 -37.35 -40.37
C ARG A 368 10.12 -38.34 -39.18
N GLN A 369 9.08 -39.20 -39.11
CA GLN A 369 9.05 -40.62 -39.54
C GLN A 369 10.11 -41.48 -38.83
N GLY A 370 9.84 -42.62 -38.19
CA GLY A 370 8.66 -43.50 -38.05
C GLY A 370 9.16 -44.85 -37.47
N GLY A 371 8.25 -45.74 -37.03
CA GLY A 371 8.59 -47.16 -36.80
C GLY A 371 8.05 -47.77 -35.50
N CYS A 372 7.00 -48.58 -35.63
CA CYS A 372 6.31 -49.37 -34.62
C CYS A 372 6.83 -50.82 -34.61
N THR A 373 6.91 -51.49 -33.46
CA THR A 373 6.58 -52.94 -33.27
C THR A 373 6.54 -53.31 -31.77
N ILE A 374 5.32 -53.52 -31.26
CA ILE A 374 4.78 -54.68 -30.52
C ILE A 374 5.78 -55.58 -29.73
N SER A 375 5.52 -55.76 -28.42
CA SER A 375 5.28 -57.05 -27.74
C SER A 375 5.87 -57.12 -26.32
N GLY A 376 5.07 -57.57 -25.35
CA GLY A 376 5.57 -58.41 -24.26
C GLY A 376 5.46 -57.86 -22.83
N CYS A 377 4.28 -57.99 -22.23
CA CYS A 377 4.11 -58.03 -20.78
C CYS A 377 4.89 -59.20 -20.14
N ALA A 378 5.54 -58.97 -19.00
CA ALA A 378 5.37 -59.72 -17.74
C ALA A 378 6.52 -59.51 -16.75
N ALA A 379 6.19 -58.99 -15.58
CA ALA A 379 6.88 -59.27 -14.30
C ALA A 379 6.12 -60.42 -13.59
N PRO A 380 6.50 -60.86 -12.37
CA PRO A 380 7.80 -61.21 -11.80
C PRO A 380 7.79 -62.69 -11.30
N LYS A 381 8.90 -63.23 -10.79
CA LYS A 381 8.86 -64.43 -9.93
C LYS A 381 9.79 -64.34 -8.70
N PRO A 382 9.38 -65.00 -7.59
CA PRO A 382 9.96 -64.87 -6.26
C PRO A 382 11.11 -65.85 -6.00
N GLY A 383 11.85 -65.61 -4.92
CA GLY A 383 13.01 -66.41 -4.51
C GLY A 383 12.67 -67.80 -3.94
N PRO A 384 13.70 -68.61 -3.66
CA PRO A 384 13.57 -69.81 -2.85
C PRO A 384 14.21 -69.62 -1.48
N GLY A 385 13.55 -70.17 -0.45
CA GLY A 385 14.19 -70.54 0.80
C GLY A 385 14.97 -71.85 0.68
N SER A 386 15.99 -72.01 1.51
CA SER A 386 16.53 -73.28 1.99
C SER A 386 17.62 -73.00 3.04
N GLY A 387 17.61 -73.75 4.15
CA GLY A 387 18.68 -73.80 5.15
C GLY A 387 18.26 -73.36 6.53
#